data_AF-S3MAN3-F1
#
_entry.id   AF-S3MAN3-F1
#
_cell.length_a   1.000
_cell.length_b   1.000
_cell.length_c   1.000
_cell.angle_alpha   90.00
_cell.angle_beta   90.00
_cell.angle_gamma   90.00
#
_symmetry.space_group_name_H-M   'P 1'
#
loop_
_entity.id
_entity.type
_entity.pdbx_description
1 polymer ?
#
loop_
_entity_poly.entity_id
_entity_poly.type
_entity_poly.pdbx_seq_one_letter_code
_entity_poly.pdbx_strand_id
1 'polypeptide(L)'
;MKVAETMMDKNSGDMVYTVGGISFTMKLIPSATNGHIGNRHDADNEPHTVSLASYRIGETLITQELWLAVMGNNPSFFTGSPAKKEAQCKRPVDCINWYQAIAFCNKLSIALELEPCYTVSVNGELIDLQILTADSIPASNNADWNNVVLDMSKSGFRLPTEAEWEWAARGGSNSDDSMWGEVESGIDMEEYAWILENSDSKTHGVIQ
;
A
#
# COMPACT_ATOMS: atom_id res chain seq x y z
N MET A 1 -22.36 -10.72 -10.17
CA MET A 1 -21.04 -10.54 -9.54
C MET A 1 -20.04 -10.57 -10.69
N LYS A 2 -19.36 -9.46 -11.00
CA LYS A 2 -18.29 -9.49 -12.01
C LYS A 2 -17.08 -10.19 -11.37
N VAL A 3 -16.46 -11.05 -12.17
CA VAL A 3 -15.43 -12.01 -11.79
C VAL A 3 -14.18 -11.27 -11.31
N ALA A 4 -13.66 -11.66 -10.15
CA ALA A 4 -12.30 -11.30 -9.74
C ALA A 4 -11.32 -12.03 -10.65
N GLU A 5 -10.42 -11.29 -11.28
CA GLU A 5 -9.44 -11.85 -12.20
C GLU A 5 -8.04 -11.58 -11.70
N THR A 6 -7.19 -12.59 -11.79
CA THR A 6 -5.77 -12.52 -11.43
C THR A 6 -4.96 -12.98 -12.62
N MET A 7 -4.03 -12.13 -13.06
CA MET A 7 -3.15 -12.38 -14.20
C MET A 7 -1.71 -12.15 -13.79
N MET A 8 -0.83 -13.10 -14.09
CA MET A 8 0.61 -12.96 -13.89
C MET A 8 1.27 -12.53 -15.20
N ASP A 9 2.01 -11.43 -15.19
CA ASP A 9 2.92 -11.12 -16.29
C ASP A 9 4.10 -12.10 -16.22
N LYS A 10 4.20 -12.96 -17.23
CA LYS A 10 5.23 -14.01 -17.27
C LYS A 10 6.64 -13.46 -17.50
N ASN A 11 6.77 -12.21 -17.95
CA ASN A 11 8.06 -11.59 -18.26
C ASN A 11 8.64 -10.82 -17.08
N SER A 12 7.82 -10.06 -16.34
CA SER A 12 8.26 -9.32 -15.14
C SER A 12 8.04 -10.10 -13.85
N GLY A 13 7.16 -11.10 -13.87
CA GLY A 13 6.65 -11.75 -12.69
C GLY A 13 5.64 -10.88 -11.93
N ASP A 14 5.25 -9.71 -12.40
CA ASP A 14 4.25 -8.86 -11.74
C ASP A 14 2.87 -9.52 -11.74
N MET A 15 2.03 -9.13 -10.78
CA MET A 15 0.65 -9.62 -10.66
C MET A 15 -0.33 -8.49 -10.89
N VAL A 16 -1.27 -8.67 -11.81
CA VAL A 16 -2.39 -7.76 -12.04
C VAL A 16 -3.65 -8.39 -11.49
N TYR A 17 -4.34 -7.66 -10.62
CA TYR A 17 -5.60 -8.05 -10.02
C TYR A 17 -6.70 -7.11 -10.49
N THR A 18 -7.92 -7.64 -10.63
CA THR A 18 -9.10 -6.84 -10.98
C THR A 18 -10.23 -7.08 -9.99
N VAL A 19 -10.73 -6.01 -9.37
CA VAL A 19 -11.90 -6.02 -8.46
C VAL A 19 -12.89 -4.96 -8.90
N GLY A 20 -14.16 -5.33 -9.10
CA GLY A 20 -15.19 -4.38 -9.53
C GLY A 20 -14.93 -3.74 -10.91
N GLY A 21 -14.06 -4.33 -11.74
CA GLY A 21 -13.60 -3.76 -13.00
C GLY A 21 -12.46 -2.74 -12.88
N ILE A 22 -11.90 -2.57 -11.67
CA ILE A 22 -10.71 -1.76 -11.41
C ILE A 22 -9.50 -2.67 -11.32
N SER A 23 -8.50 -2.43 -12.15
CA SER A 23 -7.25 -3.19 -12.15
C SER A 23 -6.16 -2.44 -11.38
N PHE A 24 -5.29 -3.21 -10.72
CA PHE A 24 -4.09 -2.70 -10.06
C PHE A 24 -2.96 -3.73 -10.14
N THR A 25 -1.72 -3.23 -10.15
CA THR A 25 -0.51 -4.04 -10.31
C THR A 25 0.23 -4.16 -9.00
N MET A 26 0.72 -5.37 -8.70
CA MET A 26 1.65 -5.67 -7.62
C MET A 26 3.00 -6.05 -8.22
N LYS A 27 4.00 -5.19 -8.06
CA LYS A 27 5.35 -5.32 -8.60
C LYS A 27 6.15 -6.37 -7.83
N LEU A 28 6.84 -7.26 -8.54
CA LEU A 28 7.75 -8.21 -7.90
C LEU A 28 8.97 -7.48 -7.32
N ILE A 29 9.23 -7.70 -6.03
CA ILE A 29 10.51 -7.36 -5.41
C ILE A 29 11.26 -8.66 -5.13
N PRO A 30 12.43 -8.90 -5.78
CA PRO A 30 13.24 -10.07 -5.52
C PRO A 30 13.71 -10.16 -4.06
N SER A 31 13.98 -11.38 -3.59
CA SER A 31 14.54 -11.57 -2.26
C SER A 31 15.90 -10.87 -2.15
N ALA A 32 16.15 -10.24 -1.01
CA ALA A 32 17.42 -9.61 -0.69
C ALA A 32 18.08 -10.30 0.50
N THR A 33 19.38 -10.50 0.43
CA THR A 33 20.23 -10.88 1.57
C THR A 33 21.28 -9.80 1.71
N ASN A 34 21.50 -9.31 2.93
CA ASN A 34 22.33 -8.13 3.17
C ASN A 34 21.86 -6.91 2.35
N GLY A 35 20.55 -6.68 2.30
CA GLY A 35 19.99 -5.45 1.70
C GLY A 35 20.28 -4.26 2.60
N HIS A 36 20.90 -3.21 2.08
CA HIS A 36 21.25 -2.01 2.83
C HIS A 36 20.07 -1.03 2.89
N ILE A 37 19.66 -0.67 4.10
CA ILE A 37 18.66 0.37 4.39
C ILE A 37 19.17 1.28 5.52
N GLY A 38 18.42 2.33 5.85
CA GLY A 38 18.78 3.35 6.82
C GLY A 38 19.63 4.49 6.24
N ASN A 39 19.80 5.54 7.03
CA ASN A 39 20.51 6.76 6.68
C ASN A 39 21.35 7.23 7.87
N ARG A 40 22.64 7.51 7.63
CA ARG A 40 23.59 8.01 8.67
C ARG A 40 23.22 9.37 9.28
N HIS A 41 22.23 10.04 8.71
CA HIS A 41 21.70 11.32 9.17
C HIS A 41 20.37 11.19 9.92
N ASP A 42 19.85 9.97 10.08
CA ASP A 42 18.63 9.66 10.80
C ASP A 42 18.93 8.71 11.97
N ALA A 43 18.91 9.24 13.20
CA ALA A 43 19.27 8.49 14.40
C ALA A 43 18.26 7.38 14.74
N ASP A 44 17.01 7.50 14.28
CA ASP A 44 15.97 6.49 14.48
C ASP A 44 16.00 5.42 13.36
N ASN A 45 16.77 5.66 12.29
CA ASN A 45 16.95 4.76 11.16
C ASN A 45 18.42 4.72 10.67
N GLU A 46 19.36 4.48 11.59
CA GLU A 46 20.78 4.36 11.25
C GLU A 46 21.03 3.24 10.23
N PRO A 47 22.09 3.33 9.40
CA PRO A 47 22.36 2.33 8.37
C PRO A 47 22.48 0.92 8.93
N HIS A 48 21.73 -0.01 8.34
CA HIS A 48 21.70 -1.41 8.74
C HIS A 48 21.35 -2.32 7.57
N THR A 49 21.44 -3.63 7.79
CA THR A 49 21.15 -4.64 6.76
C THR A 49 19.91 -5.45 7.09
N VAL A 50 19.15 -5.80 6.06
CA VAL A 50 17.97 -6.66 6.16
C VAL A 50 18.10 -7.91 5.27
N SER A 51 17.36 -8.96 5.65
CA SER A 51 17.12 -10.12 4.79
C SER A 51 15.63 -10.22 4.53
N LEU A 52 15.24 -10.08 3.27
CA LEU A 52 13.85 -10.04 2.82
C LEU A 52 13.60 -11.22 1.89
N ALA A 53 12.55 -12.00 2.15
CA ALA A 53 12.03 -12.93 1.15
C ALA A 53 11.50 -12.15 -0.05
N SER A 54 11.32 -12.79 -1.22
CA SER A 54 10.66 -12.12 -2.33
C SER A 54 9.22 -11.78 -1.97
N TYR A 55 8.76 -10.58 -2.31
CA TYR A 55 7.41 -10.10 -2.02
C TYR A 55 6.90 -9.26 -3.20
N ARG A 56 5.69 -8.73 -3.04
CA ARG A 56 5.12 -7.77 -4.00
C ARG A 56 4.63 -6.53 -3.29
N ILE A 57 4.80 -5.39 -3.95
CA ILE A 57 4.30 -4.10 -3.47
C ILE A 57 3.46 -3.44 -4.56
N GLY A 58 2.46 -2.65 -4.18
CA GLY A 58 1.62 -1.95 -5.13
C GLY A 58 2.44 -1.03 -6.03
N GLU A 59 2.19 -1.06 -7.33
CA GLU A 59 2.80 -0.12 -8.29
C GLU A 59 2.40 1.33 -7.99
N THR A 60 1.18 1.50 -7.49
CA THR A 60 0.65 2.80 -7.09
C THR A 60 0.11 2.72 -5.66
N LEU A 61 -0.09 3.90 -5.05
CA LEU A 61 -0.98 4.01 -3.89
C LEU A 61 -2.39 3.50 -4.24
N ILE A 62 -3.12 3.06 -3.22
CA ILE A 62 -4.52 2.64 -3.37
C ILE A 62 -5.35 3.85 -3.80
N THR A 63 -6.02 3.74 -4.95
CA THR A 63 -6.84 4.82 -5.51
C THR A 63 -8.21 4.91 -4.85
N GLN A 64 -8.85 6.08 -4.96
CA GLN A 64 -10.21 6.30 -4.45
C GLN A 64 -11.23 5.33 -5.08
N GLU A 65 -11.10 4.99 -6.37
CA GLU A 65 -11.98 3.99 -7.01
C GLU A 65 -11.77 2.57 -6.49
N LEU A 66 -10.52 2.15 -6.25
CA LEU A 66 -10.25 0.81 -5.72
C LEU A 66 -10.74 0.71 -4.28
N TRP A 67 -10.50 1.76 -3.48
CA TRP A 67 -11.07 1.87 -2.14
C TRP A 67 -12.59 1.77 -2.17
N LEU A 68 -13.27 2.58 -3.00
CA LEU A 68 -14.72 2.58 -3.11
C LEU A 68 -15.27 1.22 -3.55
N ALA A 69 -14.62 0.55 -4.49
CA ALA A 69 -15.01 -0.78 -4.96
C ALA A 69 -14.94 -1.85 -3.86
N VAL A 70 -14.01 -1.74 -2.93
CA VAL A 70 -13.77 -2.72 -1.85
C VAL A 70 -14.54 -2.37 -0.57
N MET A 71 -14.54 -1.09 -0.19
CA MET A 71 -15.06 -0.62 1.11
C MET A 71 -16.47 -0.04 1.02
N GLY A 72 -16.95 0.30 -0.18
CA GLY A 72 -18.29 0.84 -0.39
C GLY A 72 -18.49 2.29 0.04
N ASN A 73 -17.44 2.99 0.48
CA ASN A 73 -17.45 4.41 0.82
C ASN A 73 -16.22 5.13 0.24
N ASN A 74 -16.13 6.45 0.36
CA ASN A 74 -14.92 7.22 0.06
C ASN A 74 -14.67 8.23 1.19
N PRO A 75 -13.70 7.99 2.08
CA PRO A 75 -13.39 8.86 3.22
C PRO A 75 -12.49 10.04 2.85
N SER A 76 -11.98 10.10 1.62
CA SER A 76 -10.99 11.10 1.21
C SER A 76 -11.52 12.52 1.42
N PHE A 77 -10.65 13.42 1.87
CA PHE A 77 -10.92 14.85 1.92
C PHE A 77 -11.03 15.41 0.50
N PHE A 78 -10.13 15.01 -0.39
CA PHE A 78 -10.10 15.52 -1.75
C PHE A 78 -11.00 14.71 -2.69
N THR A 79 -12.31 14.99 -2.68
CA THR A 79 -13.33 14.26 -3.47
C THR A 79 -13.69 14.90 -4.81
N GLY A 80 -13.12 16.06 -5.14
CA GLY A 80 -13.39 16.77 -6.38
C GLY A 80 -12.29 17.76 -6.76
N SER A 81 -12.52 18.47 -7.87
CA SER A 81 -11.59 19.48 -8.41
C SER A 81 -10.15 18.96 -8.64
N PRO A 82 -9.98 17.83 -9.36
CA PRO A 82 -8.64 17.30 -9.68
C PRO A 82 -7.85 18.31 -10.53
N ALA A 83 -6.52 18.16 -10.55
CA ALA A 83 -5.69 18.95 -11.44
C ALA A 83 -6.04 18.67 -12.92
N LYS A 84 -5.65 19.60 -13.80
CA LYS A 84 -6.05 19.57 -15.20
C LYS A 84 -5.56 18.27 -15.88
N LYS A 85 -6.47 17.56 -16.56
CA LYS A 85 -6.24 16.25 -17.21
C LYS A 85 -6.06 15.06 -16.25
N GLU A 86 -6.26 15.24 -14.95
CA GLU A 86 -6.26 14.13 -14.01
C GLU A 86 -7.69 13.62 -13.74
N ALA A 87 -7.81 12.32 -13.53
CA ALA A 87 -9.06 11.69 -13.14
C ALA A 87 -9.17 11.67 -11.61
N GLN A 88 -10.26 12.25 -11.07
CA GLN A 88 -10.53 12.27 -9.63
C GLN A 88 -10.46 10.88 -9.00
N CYS A 89 -11.01 9.87 -9.67
CA CYS A 89 -11.08 8.50 -9.17
C CYS A 89 -9.70 7.82 -9.04
N LYS A 90 -8.69 8.31 -9.78
CA LYS A 90 -7.31 7.80 -9.76
C LYS A 90 -6.43 8.46 -8.71
N ARG A 91 -6.94 9.42 -7.93
CA ARG A 91 -6.20 9.97 -6.79
C ARG A 91 -6.06 8.91 -5.70
N PRO A 92 -5.00 8.95 -4.89
CA PRO A 92 -4.90 8.13 -3.69
C PRO A 92 -6.12 8.35 -2.79
N VAL A 93 -6.60 7.28 -2.15
CA VAL A 93 -7.48 7.43 -1.01
C VAL A 93 -6.70 8.09 0.13
N ASP A 94 -7.32 9.04 0.80
CA ASP A 94 -6.75 9.74 1.95
C ASP A 94 -7.75 9.78 3.12
N CYS A 95 -7.37 10.38 4.25
CA CYS A 95 -8.18 10.44 5.46
C CYS A 95 -8.61 9.06 6.01
N ILE A 96 -7.76 8.05 5.83
CA ILE A 96 -7.92 6.73 6.45
C ILE A 96 -6.96 6.55 7.63
N ASN A 97 -7.37 5.79 8.63
CA ASN A 97 -6.48 5.36 9.71
C ASN A 97 -5.93 3.96 9.45
N TRP A 98 -4.99 3.53 10.31
CA TRP A 98 -4.32 2.24 10.17
C TRP A 98 -5.29 1.05 10.25
N TYR A 99 -6.30 1.09 11.13
CA TYR A 99 -7.30 0.02 11.27
C TYR A 99 -8.13 -0.14 10.00
N GLN A 100 -8.51 0.97 9.37
CA GLN A 100 -9.24 0.97 8.11
C GLN A 100 -8.37 0.42 6.97
N ALA A 101 -7.06 0.71 6.97
CA ALA A 101 -6.13 0.19 5.98
C ALA A 101 -5.98 -1.34 6.06
N ILE A 102 -5.81 -1.92 7.27
CA ILE A 102 -5.73 -3.39 7.42
C ILE A 102 -7.06 -4.08 7.11
N ALA A 103 -8.18 -3.44 7.40
CA ALA A 103 -9.51 -3.94 7.04
C ALA A 103 -9.69 -3.95 5.51
N PHE A 104 -9.23 -2.91 4.81
CA PHE A 104 -9.18 -2.87 3.35
C PHE A 104 -8.33 -4.02 2.79
N CYS A 105 -7.12 -4.26 3.33
CA CYS A 105 -6.27 -5.37 2.89
C CYS A 105 -6.98 -6.72 2.96
N ASN A 106 -7.65 -7.00 4.08
CA ASN A 106 -8.39 -8.26 4.23
C ASN A 106 -9.62 -8.32 3.31
N LYS A 107 -10.41 -7.25 3.19
CA LYS A 107 -11.56 -7.22 2.27
C LYS A 107 -11.15 -7.39 0.81
N LEU A 108 -10.05 -6.77 0.40
CA LEU A 108 -9.48 -6.94 -0.93
C LEU A 108 -9.04 -8.40 -1.15
N SER A 109 -8.40 -9.01 -0.16
CA SER A 109 -7.99 -10.43 -0.21
C SER A 109 -9.20 -11.34 -0.41
N ILE A 110 -10.26 -11.15 0.39
CA ILE A 110 -11.50 -11.93 0.30
C ILE A 110 -12.17 -11.74 -1.06
N ALA A 111 -12.24 -10.51 -1.57
CA ALA A 111 -12.83 -10.21 -2.87
C ALA A 111 -12.10 -10.89 -4.03
N LEU A 112 -10.83 -11.24 -3.84
CA LEU A 112 -9.95 -11.92 -4.80
C LEU A 112 -9.73 -13.41 -4.45
N GLU A 113 -10.51 -13.96 -3.51
CA GLU A 113 -10.43 -15.37 -3.07
C GLU A 113 -9.04 -15.77 -2.51
N LEU A 114 -8.34 -14.82 -1.87
CA LEU A 114 -7.07 -15.04 -1.19
C LEU A 114 -7.25 -15.17 0.33
N GLU A 115 -6.28 -15.78 1.00
CA GLU A 115 -6.29 -15.91 2.47
C GLU A 115 -5.96 -14.57 3.15
N PRO A 116 -6.82 -14.01 4.02
CA PRO A 116 -6.53 -12.77 4.73
C PRO A 116 -5.29 -12.87 5.63
N CYS A 117 -4.46 -11.83 5.63
CA CYS A 117 -3.22 -11.78 6.42
C CYS A 117 -3.44 -11.34 7.87
N TYR A 118 -4.50 -10.56 8.15
CA TYR A 118 -4.75 -10.04 9.50
C TYR A 118 -5.89 -10.78 10.19
N THR A 119 -5.73 -11.06 11.48
CA THR A 119 -6.77 -11.61 12.35
C THR A 119 -7.01 -10.67 13.52
N VAL A 120 -8.25 -10.20 13.68
CA VAL A 120 -8.65 -9.29 14.76
C VAL A 120 -9.61 -10.03 15.70
N SER A 121 -9.38 -9.89 17.01
CA SER A 121 -10.31 -10.35 18.04
C SER A 121 -10.81 -9.14 18.83
N VAL A 122 -12.11 -9.02 19.04
CA VAL A 122 -12.72 -7.97 19.85
C VAL A 122 -13.37 -8.63 21.07
N ASN A 123 -12.99 -8.20 22.28
CA ASN A 123 -13.40 -8.84 23.54
C ASN A 123 -13.15 -10.37 23.58
N GLY A 124 -12.08 -10.84 22.93
CA GLY A 124 -11.73 -12.27 22.86
C GLY A 124 -12.48 -13.07 21.80
N GLU A 125 -13.35 -12.46 21.01
CA GLU A 125 -14.06 -13.10 19.90
C GLU A 125 -13.49 -12.66 18.56
N LEU A 126 -13.22 -13.64 17.68
CA LEU A 126 -12.77 -13.38 16.31
C LEU A 126 -13.87 -12.65 15.54
N ILE A 127 -13.52 -11.54 14.90
CA ILE A 127 -14.46 -10.83 14.03
C ILE A 127 -14.46 -11.42 12.62
N ASP A 128 -15.63 -11.52 12.00
CA ASP A 128 -15.75 -11.86 10.60
C ASP A 128 -15.57 -10.61 9.72
N LEU A 129 -14.44 -10.57 9.03
CA LEU A 129 -14.03 -9.48 8.16
C LEU A 129 -14.89 -9.36 6.89
N GLN A 130 -15.62 -10.41 6.51
CA GLN A 130 -16.54 -10.38 5.38
C GLN A 130 -17.70 -9.45 5.64
N ILE A 131 -18.26 -9.49 6.85
CA ILE A 131 -19.44 -8.70 7.26
C ILE A 131 -19.07 -7.41 7.99
N LEU A 132 -17.78 -7.18 8.28
CA LEU A 132 -17.30 -5.95 8.89
C LEU A 132 -17.72 -4.73 8.06
N THR A 133 -18.42 -3.77 8.66
CA THR A 133 -18.78 -2.51 8.01
C THR A 133 -17.79 -1.41 8.39
N ALA A 134 -17.69 -0.34 7.58
CA ALA A 134 -16.80 0.78 7.87
C ALA A 134 -17.05 1.40 9.26
N ASP A 135 -18.30 1.46 9.70
CA ASP A 135 -18.70 2.01 10.99
C ASP A 135 -18.27 1.14 12.20
N SER A 136 -17.96 -0.13 11.95
CA SER A 136 -17.49 -1.06 12.99
C SER A 136 -15.97 -1.02 13.18
N ILE A 137 -15.25 -0.26 12.35
CA ILE A 137 -13.81 -0.07 12.44
C ILE A 137 -13.54 1.12 13.38
N PRO A 138 -12.66 0.98 14.39
CA PRO A 138 -12.37 2.08 15.30
C PRO A 138 -11.83 3.32 14.56
N ALA A 139 -12.35 4.50 14.89
CA ALA A 139 -11.87 5.78 14.38
C ALA A 139 -10.67 6.33 15.16
N SER A 140 -10.42 5.78 16.36
CA SER A 140 -9.36 6.18 17.29
C SER A 140 -8.77 4.95 17.98
N ASN A 141 -7.73 5.16 18.79
CA ASN A 141 -6.99 4.12 19.47
C ASN A 141 -7.90 3.07 20.13
N ASN A 142 -7.69 1.80 19.81
CA ASN A 142 -8.50 0.69 20.30
C ASN A 142 -7.60 -0.49 20.70
N ALA A 143 -7.74 -0.94 21.96
CA ALA A 143 -6.87 -1.95 22.54
C ALA A 143 -6.94 -3.32 21.83
N ASP A 144 -8.11 -3.74 21.38
CA ASP A 144 -8.30 -5.00 20.68
C ASP A 144 -7.65 -4.96 19.29
N TRP A 145 -7.89 -3.87 18.56
CA TRP A 145 -7.32 -3.68 17.22
C TRP A 145 -5.81 -3.41 17.22
N ASN A 146 -5.26 -2.91 18.33
CA ASN A 146 -3.82 -2.82 18.53
C ASN A 146 -3.14 -4.19 18.66
N ASN A 147 -3.90 -5.22 19.03
CA ASN A 147 -3.41 -6.59 19.19
C ASN A 147 -3.76 -7.48 17.98
N VAL A 148 -4.00 -6.89 16.81
CA VAL A 148 -4.20 -7.66 15.58
C VAL A 148 -3.00 -8.55 15.29
N VAL A 149 -3.29 -9.78 14.88
CA VAL A 149 -2.26 -10.76 14.51
C VAL A 149 -2.06 -10.69 13.00
N LEU A 150 -0.81 -10.49 12.58
CA LEU A 150 -0.39 -10.60 11.18
C LEU A 150 0.24 -11.98 10.93
N ASP A 151 -0.34 -12.74 10.00
CA ASP A 151 0.25 -13.97 9.45
C ASP A 151 0.76 -13.70 8.03
N MET A 152 2.07 -13.50 7.91
CA MET A 152 2.73 -13.23 6.63
C MET A 152 2.86 -14.47 5.74
N SER A 153 2.47 -15.67 6.21
CA SER A 153 2.45 -16.87 5.37
C SER A 153 1.21 -16.95 4.48
N LYS A 154 0.22 -16.09 4.73
CA LYS A 154 -1.02 -16.02 3.94
C LYS A 154 -0.80 -15.34 2.60
N SER A 155 -1.62 -15.72 1.63
CA SER A 155 -1.52 -15.27 0.23
C SER A 155 -2.16 -13.91 -0.04
N GLY A 156 -2.88 -13.35 0.94
CA GLY A 156 -3.59 -12.09 0.80
C GLY A 156 -2.72 -10.84 0.86
N PHE A 157 -3.40 -9.71 0.79
CA PHE A 157 -2.79 -8.39 0.88
C PHE A 157 -2.55 -8.01 2.34
N ARG A 158 -1.49 -7.22 2.54
CA ARG A 158 -1.14 -6.61 3.80
C ARG A 158 -0.41 -5.30 3.55
N LEU A 159 -0.27 -4.48 4.58
CA LEU A 159 0.68 -3.38 4.56
C LEU A 159 2.11 -3.95 4.48
N PRO A 160 3.02 -3.28 3.75
CA PRO A 160 4.43 -3.63 3.79
C PRO A 160 4.97 -3.43 5.21
N THR A 161 5.96 -4.23 5.60
CA THR A 161 6.80 -3.87 6.73
C THR A 161 7.62 -2.63 6.39
N GLU A 162 8.14 -1.93 7.39
CA GLU A 162 9.00 -0.77 7.17
C GLU A 162 10.21 -1.11 6.30
N ALA A 163 10.88 -2.22 6.58
CA ALA A 163 12.01 -2.72 5.78
C ALA A 163 11.64 -3.04 4.33
N GLU A 164 10.49 -3.68 4.09
CA GLU A 164 10.00 -3.94 2.73
C GLU A 164 9.64 -2.64 1.99
N TRP A 165 9.08 -1.66 2.69
CA TRP A 165 8.74 -0.38 2.07
C TRP A 165 10.00 0.40 1.71
N GLU A 166 10.94 0.55 2.65
CA GLU A 166 12.17 1.29 2.41
C GLU A 166 13.04 0.64 1.33
N TRP A 167 13.20 -0.69 1.37
CA TRP A 167 13.93 -1.41 0.35
C TRP A 167 13.34 -1.22 -1.05
N ALA A 168 12.00 -1.28 -1.18
CA ALA A 168 11.33 -1.03 -2.45
C ALA A 168 11.44 0.43 -2.90
N ALA A 169 11.34 1.39 -1.98
CA ALA A 169 11.49 2.82 -2.27
C ALA A 169 12.90 3.15 -2.77
N ARG A 170 13.92 2.45 -2.26
CA ARG A 170 15.31 2.46 -2.76
C ARG A 170 15.50 1.64 -4.04
N GLY A 171 14.45 1.27 -4.75
CA GLY A 171 14.54 0.53 -6.01
C GLY A 171 14.94 -0.95 -5.87
N GLY A 172 14.93 -1.50 -4.66
CA GLY A 172 15.11 -2.93 -4.42
C GLY A 172 16.51 -3.48 -4.73
N SER A 173 17.55 -2.66 -4.62
CA SER A 173 18.93 -3.06 -4.90
C SER A 173 19.94 -2.38 -3.98
N ASN A 174 21.13 -2.98 -3.87
CA ASN A 174 22.26 -2.43 -3.12
C ASN A 174 23.10 -1.42 -3.94
N SER A 175 22.67 -1.03 -5.14
CA SER A 175 23.44 -0.06 -5.92
C SER A 175 23.32 1.31 -5.27
N ASP A 176 24.45 2.00 -5.09
CA ASP A 176 24.48 3.43 -4.72
C ASP A 176 23.75 4.32 -5.75
N ASP A 177 23.45 3.77 -6.93
CA ASP A 177 22.58 4.33 -7.97
C ASP A 177 21.08 4.19 -7.64
N SER A 178 20.72 3.74 -6.43
CA SER A 178 19.34 3.74 -5.92
C SER A 178 18.94 5.18 -5.57
N MET A 179 18.50 5.86 -6.61
CA MET A 179 18.38 7.31 -6.75
C MET A 179 17.49 8.03 -5.71
N TRP A 180 16.64 7.35 -4.93
CA TRP A 180 15.63 8.03 -4.12
C TRP A 180 16.05 8.21 -2.66
N GLY A 181 16.48 9.43 -2.31
CA GLY A 181 16.63 9.86 -0.90
C GLY A 181 17.98 10.46 -0.50
N GLU A 182 18.99 10.46 -1.37
CA GLU A 182 20.20 11.22 -1.13
C GLU A 182 20.09 12.62 -1.75
N VAL A 183 20.16 13.65 -0.90
CA VAL A 183 20.14 15.08 -1.29
C VAL A 183 21.26 15.42 -2.30
N GLU A 184 22.30 14.58 -2.39
CA GLU A 184 23.43 14.72 -3.30
C GLU A 184 23.19 14.11 -4.71
N SER A 185 22.08 13.42 -4.94
CA SER A 185 21.81 12.72 -6.20
C SER A 185 21.52 13.65 -7.39
N GLY A 186 21.36 14.96 -7.17
CA GLY A 186 21.09 15.94 -8.23
C GLY A 186 19.75 15.73 -8.95
N ILE A 187 18.86 14.94 -8.35
CA ILE A 187 17.54 14.61 -8.90
C ILE A 187 16.59 15.77 -8.68
N ASP A 188 15.86 16.08 -9.74
CA ASP A 188 14.75 17.02 -9.65
C ASP A 188 13.53 16.31 -9.02
N MET A 189 13.32 16.53 -7.72
CA MET A 189 12.17 15.95 -7.00
C MET A 189 10.82 16.31 -7.65
N GLU A 190 10.75 17.43 -8.37
CA GLU A 190 9.52 17.84 -9.05
C GLU A 190 9.13 16.91 -10.21
N GLU A 191 10.06 16.13 -10.75
CA GLU A 191 9.79 15.12 -11.79
C GLU A 191 9.19 13.83 -11.23
N TYR A 192 9.41 13.53 -9.94
CA TYR A 192 9.13 12.21 -9.36
C TYR A 192 8.13 12.24 -8.21
N ALA A 193 7.89 13.41 -7.60
CA ALA A 193 7.02 13.54 -6.44
C ALA A 193 6.13 14.78 -6.52
N TRP A 194 4.92 14.64 -5.99
CA TRP A 194 4.06 15.77 -5.65
C TRP A 194 4.38 16.21 -4.21
N ILE A 195 5.10 17.32 -4.10
CA ILE A 195 5.58 17.94 -2.86
C ILE A 195 4.86 19.28 -2.60
N LEU A 196 5.17 19.95 -1.50
CA LEU A 196 4.51 21.21 -1.12
C LEU A 196 4.63 22.27 -2.23
N GLU A 197 5.77 22.27 -2.91
CA GLU A 197 6.16 23.25 -3.93
C GLU A 197 5.40 23.10 -5.25
N ASN A 198 5.04 21.87 -5.66
CA ASN A 198 4.46 21.60 -6.98
C ASN A 198 3.04 20.98 -6.95
N SER A 199 2.51 20.60 -5.78
CA SER A 199 1.23 19.90 -5.65
C SER A 199 -0.02 20.78 -5.64
N ASP A 200 0.11 22.12 -5.66
CA ASP A 200 -1.02 23.04 -5.47
C ASP A 200 -1.88 22.71 -4.22
N SER A 201 -1.24 22.19 -3.16
CA SER A 201 -1.89 21.77 -1.90
C SER A 201 -3.00 20.74 -2.07
N LYS A 202 -2.86 19.80 -3.01
CA LYS A 202 -3.82 18.69 -3.21
C LYS A 202 -3.13 17.38 -3.58
N THR A 203 -3.83 16.27 -3.38
CA THR A 203 -3.40 14.97 -3.94
C THR A 203 -3.57 14.95 -5.47
N HIS A 204 -2.73 14.21 -6.17
CA HIS A 204 -2.76 14.05 -7.61
C HIS A 204 -3.08 12.61 -8.01
N GLY A 205 -3.59 12.41 -9.22
CA GLY A 205 -3.83 11.09 -9.77
C GLY A 205 -2.55 10.27 -9.84
N VAL A 206 -2.60 9.00 -9.43
CA VAL A 206 -1.48 8.08 -9.66
C VAL A 206 -1.41 7.73 -11.15
N ILE A 207 -0.19 7.54 -11.66
CA ILE A 207 0.04 7.11 -13.04
C ILE A 207 -0.18 5.58 -13.09
N GLN A 208 -1.03 5.13 -14.01
CA GLN A 208 -1.27 3.71 -14.33
C GLN A 208 -0.96 3.46 -15.80
#